data_AF-A0A9C6SYW5-F1
#
_entry.id   AF-A0A9C6SYW5-F1
#
_cell.length_a   1.000
_cell.length_b   1.000
_cell.length_c   1.000
_cell.angle_alpha   90.00
_cell.angle_beta   90.00
_cell.angle_gamma   90.00
#
_symmetry.space_group_name_H-M   'P 1'
#
loop_
_entity.id
_entity.type
_entity.pdbx_description
1 polymer ?
#
loop_
_entity_poly.entity_id
_entity_poly.type
_entity_poly.pdbx_seq_one_letter_code
_entity_poly.pdbx_strand_id
1 'polypeptide(L)'
;MSKLFQICLLSLALVVQCVLSEEPVEGLNNHIRDQLQKYEKFVAADDGSHKEDLQKLIGIYESALKTENFDEKQKLIQEVPQQFSPEFGTFVQSKLQNAQLTDDINAAISFYKNLKGDEHKADADKAVAELEGFLQLTDFEAKKNGFLNIEKTFSPEFVSFLKKDSLPKINHDLKSAVEFFTKVLADPEAQFGSEIKALKAQAEAAIPDEVSIEDKQKALYEITNPGNPPLTEFLQKKFTETN
;
A
#
# COMPACT_ATOMS: atom_id res chain seq x y z
N MET A 1 -11.58 14.81 -22.86
CA MET A 1 -11.92 15.32 -21.51
C MET A 1 -13.21 14.65 -21.06
N SER A 2 -13.24 14.23 -19.79
CA SER A 2 -14.28 13.45 -19.11
C SER A 2 -14.20 11.93 -19.27
N LYS A 3 -14.43 11.26 -18.14
CA LYS A 3 -14.36 9.82 -17.81
C LYS A 3 -12.99 9.31 -17.35
N LEU A 4 -12.69 9.53 -16.07
CA LEU A 4 -12.40 8.47 -15.07
C LEU A 4 -12.22 9.13 -13.68
N PHE A 5 -13.29 9.76 -13.21
CA PHE A 5 -13.53 9.92 -11.77
C PHE A 5 -14.02 8.56 -11.26
N GLN A 6 -13.13 7.77 -10.66
CA GLN A 6 -13.47 6.66 -9.75
C GLN A 6 -12.94 7.11 -8.38
N ILE A 7 -13.69 7.88 -7.58
CA ILE A 7 -14.78 7.46 -6.70
C ILE A 7 -14.48 6.13 -5.98
N CYS A 8 -14.18 6.22 -4.68
CA CYS A 8 -14.29 5.17 -3.65
C CYS A 8 -13.25 4.02 -3.58
N LEU A 9 -11.94 4.25 -3.67
CA LEU A 9 -10.97 3.15 -3.50
C LEU A 9 -10.06 3.18 -2.27
N LEU A 10 -9.86 4.31 -1.58
CA LEU A 10 -8.89 4.34 -0.47
C LEU A 10 -9.46 3.88 0.89
N SER A 11 -10.77 3.95 1.11
CA SER A 11 -11.43 3.32 2.26
C SER A 11 -11.77 1.84 2.01
N LEU A 12 -12.06 1.46 0.76
CA LEU A 12 -12.37 0.06 0.41
C LEU A 12 -11.12 -0.83 0.26
N ALA A 13 -10.01 -0.32 -0.31
CA ALA A 13 -8.80 -1.13 -0.52
C ALA A 13 -8.11 -1.54 0.80
N LEU A 14 -8.20 -0.71 1.85
CA LEU A 14 -7.58 -0.98 3.16
C LEU A 14 -8.49 -1.76 4.11
N VAL A 15 -9.82 -1.61 4.01
CA VAL A 15 -10.76 -2.49 4.73
C VAL A 15 -10.60 -3.95 4.26
N VAL A 16 -10.25 -4.16 2.98
CA VAL A 16 -9.86 -5.48 2.46
C VAL A 16 -8.54 -5.96 3.07
N GLN A 17 -7.51 -5.12 3.24
CA GLN A 17 -6.26 -5.50 3.91
C GLN A 17 -6.44 -5.79 5.41
N CYS A 18 -7.38 -5.13 6.08
CA CYS A 18 -7.73 -5.41 7.47
C CYS A 18 -8.38 -6.77 7.63
N VAL A 19 -9.31 -7.13 6.73
CA VAL A 19 -9.93 -8.47 6.66
C VAL A 19 -8.89 -9.57 6.42
N LEU A 20 -7.75 -9.24 5.81
CA LEU A 20 -6.66 -10.18 5.44
C LEU A 20 -5.53 -10.29 6.50
N SER A 21 -5.65 -9.66 7.66
CA SER A 21 -4.67 -9.78 8.76
C SER A 21 -5.00 -10.97 9.68
N GLU A 22 -3.99 -11.56 10.35
CA GLU A 22 -4.13 -12.63 11.35
C GLU A 22 -5.18 -12.30 12.43
N GLU A 23 -5.40 -11.01 12.70
CA GLU A 23 -6.44 -10.50 13.59
C GLU A 23 -7.29 -9.41 12.88
N PRO A 24 -8.33 -9.76 12.12
CA PRO A 24 -9.03 -8.81 11.26
C PRO A 24 -9.72 -7.67 12.01
N VAL A 25 -10.12 -7.93 13.25
CA VAL A 25 -10.65 -6.91 14.18
C VAL A 25 -9.56 -5.90 14.55
N GLU A 26 -8.35 -6.36 14.83
CA GLU A 26 -7.24 -5.48 15.22
C GLU A 26 -6.64 -4.76 14.01
N GLY A 27 -6.60 -5.40 12.84
CA GLY A 27 -6.31 -4.74 11.56
C GLY A 27 -7.26 -3.57 11.31
N LEU A 28 -8.58 -3.81 11.45
CA LEU A 28 -9.59 -2.76 11.27
C LEU A 28 -9.46 -1.67 12.34
N ASN A 29 -9.20 -2.01 13.59
CA ASN A 29 -8.94 -1.03 14.65
C ASN A 29 -7.72 -0.16 14.32
N ASN A 30 -6.61 -0.76 13.89
CA ASN A 30 -5.39 -0.03 13.54
C ASN A 30 -5.61 0.89 12.35
N HIS A 31 -6.35 0.44 11.34
CA HIS A 31 -6.75 1.30 10.23
C HIS A 31 -7.61 2.48 10.70
N ILE A 32 -8.63 2.24 11.52
CA ILE A 32 -9.49 3.31 12.04
C ILE A 32 -8.68 4.30 12.90
N ARG A 33 -7.75 3.83 13.73
CA ARG A 33 -6.83 4.69 14.52
C ARG A 33 -5.92 5.54 13.63
N ASP A 34 -5.33 4.96 12.59
CA ASP A 34 -4.51 5.71 11.62
C ASP A 34 -5.32 6.79 10.90
N GLN A 35 -6.54 6.46 10.44
CA GLN A 35 -7.42 7.43 9.80
C GLN A 35 -7.83 8.55 10.77
N LEU A 36 -8.14 8.24 12.04
CA LEU A 36 -8.45 9.25 13.05
C LEU A 36 -7.30 10.24 13.25
N GLN A 37 -6.07 9.75 13.41
CA GLN A 37 -4.90 10.62 13.54
C GLN A 37 -4.72 11.53 12.33
N LYS A 38 -5.02 11.04 11.12
CA LYS A 38 -4.99 11.84 9.89
C LYS A 38 -6.09 12.91 9.89
N TYR A 39 -7.33 12.55 10.24
CA TYR A 39 -8.44 13.51 10.29
C TYR A 39 -8.26 14.59 11.35
N GLU A 40 -7.73 14.25 12.53
CA GLU A 40 -7.38 15.21 13.57
C GLU A 40 -6.35 16.24 13.08
N LYS A 41 -5.33 15.78 12.34
CA LYS A 41 -4.37 16.68 11.69
C LYS A 41 -5.04 17.57 10.64
N PHE A 42 -6.01 17.04 9.89
CA PHE A 42 -6.75 17.83 8.90
C PHE A 42 -7.57 18.92 9.58
N VAL A 43 -8.22 18.63 10.72
CA VAL A 43 -8.95 19.63 11.52
C VAL A 43 -8.02 20.73 12.01
N ALA A 44 -6.83 20.37 12.51
CA ALA A 44 -5.86 21.35 13.01
C ALA A 44 -5.30 22.28 11.92
N ALA A 45 -5.28 21.81 10.66
CA ALA A 45 -4.76 22.53 9.50
C ALA A 45 -5.86 23.11 8.59
N ASP A 46 -7.15 22.95 8.96
CA ASP A 46 -8.28 23.45 8.19
C ASP A 46 -8.43 24.97 8.38
N ASP A 47 -8.79 25.68 7.31
CA ASP A 47 -9.08 27.12 7.36
C ASP A 47 -10.49 27.43 7.94
N GLY A 48 -11.23 26.38 8.33
CA GLY A 48 -12.57 26.44 8.87
C GLY A 48 -13.66 26.06 7.86
N SER A 49 -13.32 25.89 6.59
CA SER A 49 -14.29 25.57 5.52
C SER A 49 -14.95 24.20 5.66
N HIS A 50 -14.29 23.24 6.30
CA HIS A 50 -14.77 21.85 6.40
C HIS A 50 -14.75 21.29 7.83
N LYS A 51 -14.54 22.15 8.82
CA LYS A 51 -14.37 21.77 10.24
C LYS A 51 -15.52 20.94 10.81
N GLU A 52 -16.77 21.34 10.57
CA GLU A 52 -17.94 20.62 11.10
C GLU A 52 -18.06 19.20 10.50
N ASP A 53 -17.85 19.07 9.19
CA ASP A 53 -17.87 17.79 8.50
C ASP A 53 -16.68 16.90 8.94
N LEU A 54 -15.49 17.46 9.15
CA LEU A 54 -14.35 16.73 9.70
C LEU A 54 -14.62 16.23 11.12
N GLN A 55 -15.24 17.05 11.98
CA GLN A 55 -15.61 16.63 13.34
C GLN A 55 -16.66 15.52 13.31
N LYS A 56 -17.64 15.60 12.41
CA LYS A 56 -18.61 14.53 12.19
C LYS A 56 -17.92 13.25 11.70
N LEU A 57 -16.97 13.35 10.78
CA LEU A 57 -16.18 12.21 10.27
C LEU A 57 -15.39 11.53 11.39
N ILE A 58 -14.69 12.32 12.23
CA ILE A 58 -14.00 11.83 13.42
C ILE A 58 -14.96 11.10 14.35
N GLY A 59 -16.12 11.69 14.65
CA GLY A 59 -17.13 11.07 15.51
C GLY A 59 -17.63 9.71 15.00
N ILE A 60 -17.76 9.53 13.68
CA ILE A 60 -18.13 8.23 13.09
C ILE A 60 -17.00 7.21 13.31
N TYR A 61 -15.75 7.58 13.06
CA TYR A 61 -14.60 6.67 13.25
C TYR A 61 -14.36 6.34 14.73
N GLU A 62 -14.54 7.29 15.65
CA GLU A 62 -14.48 7.04 17.10
C GLU A 62 -15.60 6.10 17.56
N SER A 63 -16.80 6.25 16.99
CA SER A 63 -17.92 5.35 17.28
C SER A 63 -17.62 3.95 16.75
N ALA A 64 -17.06 3.84 15.54
CA ALA A 64 -16.64 2.57 14.98
C ALA A 64 -15.56 1.88 15.83
N LEU A 65 -14.59 2.60 16.42
CA LEU A 65 -13.63 1.99 17.36
C LEU A 65 -14.27 1.40 18.61
N LYS A 66 -15.37 1.99 19.08
CA LYS A 66 -16.11 1.52 20.28
C LYS A 66 -17.04 0.34 19.97
N THR A 67 -17.34 0.09 18.70
CA THR A 67 -18.14 -1.06 18.28
C THR A 67 -17.31 -2.33 18.40
N GLU A 68 -17.77 -3.32 19.16
CA GLU A 68 -17.05 -4.59 19.33
C GLU A 68 -17.30 -5.56 18.16
N ASN A 69 -18.51 -5.54 17.59
CA ASN A 69 -18.86 -6.39 16.46
C ASN A 69 -18.14 -5.95 15.18
N PHE A 70 -17.46 -6.90 14.54
CA PHE A 70 -16.69 -6.64 13.32
C PHE A 70 -17.55 -6.19 12.13
N ASP A 71 -18.64 -6.90 11.84
CA ASP A 71 -19.50 -6.61 10.69
C ASP A 71 -20.19 -5.25 10.83
N GLU A 72 -20.66 -4.93 12.03
CA GLU A 72 -21.24 -3.62 12.34
C GLU A 72 -20.20 -2.50 12.22
N LYS A 73 -18.98 -2.71 12.73
CA LYS A 73 -17.86 -1.77 12.60
C LYS A 73 -17.50 -1.55 11.13
N GLN A 74 -17.35 -2.63 10.37
CA GLN A 74 -17.01 -2.58 8.95
C GLN A 74 -18.09 -1.82 8.16
N LYS A 75 -19.36 -2.11 8.43
CA LYS A 75 -20.51 -1.44 7.80
C LYS A 75 -20.52 0.07 8.09
N LEU A 76 -20.29 0.47 9.34
CA LEU A 76 -20.21 1.88 9.72
C LEU A 76 -19.17 2.64 8.89
N ILE A 77 -17.99 2.05 8.67
CA ILE A 77 -16.92 2.65 7.86
C ILE A 77 -17.27 2.67 6.37
N GLN A 78 -17.86 1.60 5.83
CA GLN A 78 -18.24 1.51 4.41
C GLN A 78 -19.33 2.51 4.02
N GLU A 79 -20.20 2.89 4.95
CA GLU A 79 -21.30 3.83 4.70
C GLU A 79 -20.87 5.30 4.82
N VAL A 80 -19.68 5.59 5.35
CA VAL A 80 -19.15 6.97 5.51
C VAL A 80 -19.30 7.82 4.24
N PRO A 81 -18.92 7.36 3.02
CA PRO A 81 -19.01 8.19 1.83
C PRO A 81 -20.44 8.66 1.50
N GLN A 82 -21.47 7.95 1.97
CA GLN A 82 -22.88 8.30 1.74
C GLN A 82 -23.39 9.38 2.70
N GLN A 83 -22.65 9.67 3.78
CA GLN A 83 -23.06 10.59 4.84
C GLN A 83 -22.57 12.03 4.67
N PHE A 84 -21.81 12.29 3.60
CA PHE A 84 -21.15 13.57 3.33
C PHE A 84 -21.38 14.05 1.89
N SER A 85 -21.18 15.35 1.67
CA SER A 85 -21.26 15.93 0.34
C SER A 85 -20.12 15.41 -0.57
N PRO A 86 -20.32 15.33 -1.90
CA PRO A 86 -19.25 14.98 -2.84
C PRO A 86 -18.05 15.95 -2.78
N GLU A 87 -18.31 17.21 -2.48
CA GLU A 87 -17.28 18.25 -2.28
C GLU A 87 -16.38 17.89 -1.10
N PHE A 88 -16.97 17.63 0.07
CA PHE A 88 -16.22 17.22 1.26
C PHE A 88 -15.48 15.90 1.04
N GLY A 89 -16.12 14.92 0.37
CA GLY A 89 -15.46 13.67 -0.01
C GLY A 89 -14.21 13.90 -0.86
N THR A 90 -14.26 14.84 -1.81
CA THR A 90 -13.11 15.22 -2.65
C THR A 90 -12.01 15.88 -1.82
N PHE A 91 -12.38 16.76 -0.90
CA PHE A 91 -11.45 17.41 0.02
C PHE A 91 -10.71 16.38 0.89
N VAL A 92 -11.42 15.49 1.58
CA VAL A 92 -10.81 14.46 2.44
C VAL A 92 -9.92 13.54 1.62
N GLN A 93 -10.37 13.12 0.43
CA GLN A 93 -9.57 12.28 -0.46
C GLN A 93 -8.24 12.95 -0.83
N SER A 94 -8.28 14.23 -1.21
CA SER A 94 -7.07 15.00 -1.54
C SER A 94 -6.11 15.09 -0.36
N LYS A 95 -6.62 15.35 0.85
CA LYS A 95 -5.81 15.40 2.07
C LYS A 95 -5.19 14.05 2.41
N LEU A 96 -5.93 12.95 2.26
CA LEU A 96 -5.42 11.59 2.45
C LEU A 96 -4.32 11.23 1.45
N GLN A 97 -4.51 11.57 0.17
CA GLN A 97 -3.49 11.34 -0.87
C GLN A 97 -2.20 12.10 -0.57
N ASN A 98 -2.30 13.36 -0.15
CA ASN A 98 -1.13 14.14 0.23
C ASN A 98 -0.45 13.62 1.51
N ALA A 99 -1.23 13.15 2.49
CA ALA A 99 -0.69 12.50 3.69
C ALA A 99 0.06 11.20 3.34
N GLN A 100 -0.53 10.33 2.52
CA GLN A 100 0.11 9.09 2.07
C GLN A 100 1.43 9.37 1.34
N LEU A 101 1.42 10.30 0.38
CA LEU A 101 2.63 10.68 -0.34
C LEU A 101 3.72 11.23 0.62
N THR A 102 3.31 11.97 1.66
CA THR A 102 4.23 12.47 2.69
C THR A 102 4.82 11.32 3.51
N ASP A 103 4.02 10.33 3.90
CA ASP A 103 4.47 9.14 4.61
C ASP A 103 5.43 8.30 3.76
N ASP A 104 5.14 8.12 2.48
CA ASP A 104 5.99 7.40 1.52
C ASP A 104 7.35 8.10 1.35
N ILE A 105 7.36 9.44 1.25
CA ILE A 105 8.60 10.23 1.19
C ILE A 105 9.40 10.08 2.48
N ASN A 106 8.76 10.12 3.66
CA ASN A 106 9.45 9.92 4.94
C ASN A 106 10.04 8.51 5.09
N ALA A 107 9.33 7.48 4.61
CA ALA A 107 9.82 6.11 4.58
C ALA A 107 11.05 5.99 3.68
N ALA A 108 11.02 6.62 2.49
CA ALA A 108 12.16 6.67 1.58
C ALA A 108 13.36 7.41 2.22
N ILE A 109 13.16 8.55 2.87
CA ILE A 109 14.22 9.25 3.62
C ILE A 109 14.85 8.32 4.66
N SER A 110 14.01 7.62 5.43
CA SER A 110 14.47 6.69 6.45
C SER A 110 15.28 5.54 5.86
N PHE A 111 14.88 5.01 4.71
CA PHE A 111 15.63 4.00 3.97
C PHE A 111 17.02 4.53 3.57
N TYR A 112 17.10 5.67 2.88
CA TYR A 112 18.37 6.22 2.40
C TYR A 112 19.30 6.63 3.55
N LYS A 113 18.78 7.18 4.66
CA LYS A 113 19.57 7.48 5.87
C LYS A 113 20.18 6.23 6.52
N ASN A 114 19.56 5.06 6.32
CA ASN A 114 19.99 3.80 6.91
C ASN A 114 20.84 2.93 5.98
N LEU A 115 21.08 3.34 4.73
CA LEU A 115 21.99 2.64 3.84
C LEU A 115 23.42 2.65 4.42
N LYS A 116 23.94 1.46 4.71
CA LYS A 116 25.30 1.28 5.26
C LYS A 116 26.27 0.98 4.12
N GLY A 117 27.18 1.92 3.83
CA GLY A 117 28.26 1.75 2.86
C GLY A 117 28.79 3.10 2.40
N ASP A 118 30.09 3.34 2.58
CA ASP A 118 30.72 4.62 2.23
C ASP A 118 30.69 4.89 0.72
N GLU A 119 30.62 3.83 -0.11
CA GLU A 119 30.69 3.91 -1.57
C GLU A 119 29.51 4.61 -2.25
N HIS A 120 28.34 4.64 -1.60
CA HIS A 120 27.12 5.27 -2.13
C HIS A 120 26.56 6.37 -1.24
N LYS A 121 27.33 6.79 -0.23
CA LYS A 121 26.88 7.78 0.76
C LYS A 121 26.49 9.11 0.12
N ALA A 122 27.24 9.58 -0.89
CA ALA A 122 26.96 10.85 -1.55
C ALA A 122 25.62 10.84 -2.31
N ASP A 123 25.31 9.75 -3.02
CA ASP A 123 24.03 9.60 -3.71
C ASP A 123 22.87 9.45 -2.72
N ALA A 124 23.07 8.70 -1.62
CA ALA A 124 22.06 8.57 -0.56
C ALA A 124 21.78 9.91 0.14
N ASP A 125 22.81 10.67 0.50
CA ASP A 125 22.68 12.00 1.13
C ASP A 125 21.99 12.99 0.17
N LYS A 126 22.27 12.90 -1.15
CA LYS A 126 21.57 13.69 -2.17
C LYS A 126 20.10 13.29 -2.30
N ALA A 127 19.78 12.00 -2.32
CA ALA A 127 18.41 11.51 -2.35
C ALA A 127 17.61 12.01 -1.13
N VAL A 128 18.22 11.96 0.06
CA VAL A 128 17.62 12.52 1.29
C VAL A 128 17.34 14.01 1.13
N ALA A 129 18.30 14.80 0.65
CA ALA A 129 18.12 16.24 0.49
C ALA A 129 17.00 16.58 -0.51
N GLU A 130 16.88 15.84 -1.61
CA GLU A 130 15.81 16.03 -2.59
C GLU A 130 14.43 15.65 -2.02
N LEU A 131 14.34 14.54 -1.29
CA LEU A 131 13.11 14.11 -0.61
C LEU A 131 12.67 15.11 0.46
N GLU A 132 13.61 15.62 1.27
CA GLU A 132 13.34 16.67 2.26
C GLU A 132 12.87 17.96 1.56
N GLY A 133 13.40 18.26 0.37
CA GLY A 133 12.91 19.33 -0.50
C GLY A 133 11.46 19.11 -0.95
N PHE A 134 11.11 17.89 -1.38
CA PHE A 134 9.73 17.57 -1.79
C PHE A 134 8.73 17.71 -0.64
N LEU A 135 9.13 17.42 0.61
CA LEU A 135 8.26 17.63 1.77
C LEU A 135 7.84 19.09 1.97
N GLN A 136 8.65 20.05 1.52
CA GLN A 136 8.34 21.48 1.61
C GLN A 136 7.39 21.97 0.51
N LEU A 137 7.12 21.14 -0.51
CA LEU A 137 6.21 21.51 -1.59
C LEU A 137 4.75 21.47 -1.11
N THR A 138 4.04 22.56 -1.37
CA THR A 138 2.59 22.67 -1.11
C THR A 138 1.75 22.15 -2.27
N ASP A 139 2.29 22.17 -3.50
CA ASP A 139 1.64 21.62 -4.68
C ASP A 139 1.78 20.09 -4.72
N PHE A 140 0.65 19.39 -4.72
CA PHE A 140 0.60 17.93 -4.68
C PHE A 140 1.19 17.29 -5.94
N GLU A 141 0.86 17.81 -7.13
CA GLU A 141 1.32 17.20 -8.39
C GLU A 141 2.82 17.40 -8.58
N ALA A 142 3.37 18.56 -8.19
CA ALA A 142 4.79 18.81 -8.17
C ALA A 142 5.51 17.86 -7.20
N LYS A 143 4.99 17.69 -5.97
CA LYS A 143 5.53 16.75 -4.98
C LYS A 143 5.52 15.31 -5.48
N LYS A 144 4.38 14.86 -6.02
CA LYS A 144 4.19 13.51 -6.55
C LYS A 144 5.12 13.24 -7.73
N ASN A 145 5.18 14.15 -8.68
CA ASN A 145 6.04 14.00 -9.85
C ASN A 145 7.52 14.04 -9.46
N GLY A 146 7.92 14.87 -8.50
CA GLY A 146 9.27 14.87 -7.95
C GLY A 146 9.62 13.51 -7.35
N PHE A 147 8.77 13.00 -6.47
CA PHE A 147 8.99 11.70 -5.80
C PHE A 147 9.06 10.53 -6.79
N LEU A 148 8.13 10.43 -7.75
CA LEU A 148 8.12 9.35 -8.75
C LEU A 148 9.32 9.39 -9.70
N ASN A 149 9.98 10.54 -9.86
CA ASN A 149 11.11 10.71 -10.77
C ASN A 149 12.45 10.84 -10.03
N ILE A 150 12.49 10.59 -8.72
CA ILE A 150 13.72 10.78 -7.94
C ILE A 150 14.88 9.90 -8.42
N GLU A 151 14.59 8.71 -8.95
CA GLU A 151 15.62 7.82 -9.50
C GLU A 151 16.43 8.45 -10.64
N LYS A 152 15.88 9.46 -11.33
CA LYS A 152 16.56 10.16 -12.42
C LYS A 152 17.71 11.04 -11.94
N THR A 153 17.79 11.31 -10.63
CA THR A 153 18.85 12.15 -10.05
C THR A 153 20.02 11.33 -9.52
N PHE A 154 19.89 10.01 -9.52
CA PHE A 154 20.90 9.07 -9.02
C PHE A 154 21.98 8.77 -10.05
N SER A 155 23.19 8.48 -9.56
CA SER A 155 24.23 7.91 -10.41
C SER A 155 23.82 6.52 -10.94
N PRO A 156 24.23 6.14 -12.16
CA PRO A 156 23.97 4.80 -12.70
C PRO A 156 24.45 3.67 -11.78
N GLU A 157 25.58 3.88 -11.10
CA GLU A 157 26.16 2.96 -10.12
C GLU A 157 25.26 2.80 -8.91
N PHE A 158 24.71 3.90 -8.38
CA PHE A 158 23.76 3.85 -7.26
C PHE A 158 22.44 3.21 -7.65
N VAL A 159 21.91 3.50 -8.85
CA VAL A 159 20.72 2.80 -9.38
C VAL A 159 20.97 1.30 -9.47
N SER A 160 22.14 0.88 -9.96
CA SER A 160 22.54 -0.53 -10.03
C SER A 160 22.65 -1.18 -8.63
N PHE A 161 23.19 -0.45 -7.65
CA PHE A 161 23.25 -0.88 -6.26
C PHE A 161 21.87 -1.04 -5.62
N LEU A 162 20.98 -0.05 -5.74
CA LEU A 162 19.60 -0.12 -5.22
C LEU A 162 18.84 -1.28 -5.85
N LYS A 163 19.04 -1.50 -7.15
CA LYS A 163 18.55 -2.66 -7.88
C LYS A 163 19.08 -3.96 -7.26
N LYS A 164 20.38 -4.03 -6.94
CA LYS A 164 20.98 -5.19 -6.26
C LYS A 164 20.51 -5.41 -4.82
N ASP A 165 20.23 -4.35 -4.07
CA ASP A 165 19.79 -4.42 -2.67
C ASP A 165 18.28 -4.72 -2.54
N SER A 166 17.48 -4.38 -3.56
CA SER A 166 16.07 -4.78 -3.67
C SER A 166 15.87 -6.23 -4.14
N LEU A 167 16.87 -6.84 -4.80
CA LEU A 167 16.86 -8.26 -5.18
C LEU A 167 16.65 -9.20 -3.97
N PRO A 168 17.34 -9.06 -2.82
CA PRO A 168 17.09 -9.86 -1.62
C PRO A 168 15.62 -9.92 -1.19
N LYS A 169 14.94 -8.76 -1.14
CA LYS A 169 13.53 -8.71 -0.72
C LYS A 169 12.58 -9.28 -1.77
N ILE A 170 12.74 -8.90 -3.04
CA ILE A 170 11.88 -9.42 -4.12
C ILE A 170 12.07 -10.94 -4.28
N ASN A 171 13.31 -11.43 -4.17
CA ASN A 171 13.59 -12.87 -4.19
C ASN A 171 13.02 -13.58 -2.94
N HIS A 172 13.02 -12.93 -1.78
CA HIS A 172 12.36 -13.45 -0.57
C HIS A 172 10.85 -13.57 -0.75
N ASP A 173 10.21 -12.54 -1.30
CA ASP A 173 8.76 -12.51 -1.52
C ASP A 173 8.34 -13.52 -2.59
N LEU A 174 9.12 -13.66 -3.68
CA LEU A 174 8.93 -14.72 -4.68
C LEU A 174 9.08 -16.12 -4.08
N LYS A 175 10.09 -16.35 -3.22
CA LYS A 175 10.26 -17.63 -2.51
C LYS A 175 9.09 -17.93 -1.57
N SER A 176 8.64 -16.92 -0.83
CA SER A 176 7.48 -17.04 0.06
C SER A 176 6.22 -17.41 -0.71
N ALA A 177 6.02 -16.84 -1.91
CA ALA A 177 4.92 -17.20 -2.79
C ALA A 177 5.02 -18.66 -3.28
N VAL A 178 6.22 -19.14 -3.64
CA VAL A 178 6.45 -20.55 -4.03
C VAL A 178 6.12 -21.50 -2.88
N GLU A 179 6.52 -21.18 -1.66
CA GLU A 179 6.21 -21.96 -0.46
C GLU A 179 4.70 -21.99 -0.20
N PHE A 180 4.03 -20.84 -0.28
CA PHE A 180 2.59 -20.74 -0.15
C PHE A 180 1.85 -21.63 -1.16
N PHE A 181 2.15 -21.52 -2.46
CA PHE A 181 1.52 -22.35 -3.48
C PHE A 181 1.81 -23.83 -3.28
N THR A 182 3.00 -24.19 -2.77
CA THR A 182 3.34 -25.57 -2.44
C THR A 182 2.44 -26.11 -1.32
N LYS A 183 2.19 -25.32 -0.27
CA LYS A 183 1.27 -25.69 0.81
C LYS A 183 -0.17 -25.83 0.31
N VAL A 184 -0.65 -24.90 -0.51
CA VAL A 184 -2.01 -24.98 -1.10
C VAL A 184 -2.17 -26.20 -2.00
N LEU A 185 -1.16 -26.53 -2.81
CA LEU A 185 -1.19 -27.72 -3.67
C LEU A 185 -1.06 -29.05 -2.91
N ALA A 186 -0.64 -29.01 -1.64
CA ALA A 186 -0.58 -30.19 -0.77
C ALA A 186 -1.94 -30.49 -0.12
N ASP A 187 -2.88 -29.54 -0.12
CA ASP A 187 -4.25 -29.74 0.35
C ASP A 187 -5.06 -30.54 -0.70
N PRO A 188 -5.53 -31.76 -0.37
CA PRO A 188 -6.29 -32.60 -1.30
C PRO A 188 -7.66 -32.00 -1.69
N GLU A 189 -8.16 -31.01 -0.96
CA GLU A 189 -9.41 -30.29 -1.26
C GLU A 189 -9.16 -28.97 -2.02
N ALA A 190 -7.92 -28.67 -2.41
CA ALA A 190 -7.59 -27.42 -3.08
C ALA A 190 -8.24 -27.30 -4.47
N GLN A 191 -8.94 -26.19 -4.68
CA GLN A 191 -9.50 -25.80 -5.97
C GLN A 191 -8.43 -25.12 -6.85
N PHE A 192 -8.65 -25.05 -8.16
CA PHE A 192 -7.75 -24.38 -9.13
C PHE A 192 -6.31 -24.92 -9.21
N GLY A 193 -6.08 -26.20 -8.93
CA GLY A 193 -4.73 -26.77 -8.85
C GLY A 193 -3.86 -26.59 -10.11
N SER A 194 -4.44 -26.50 -11.31
CA SER A 194 -3.70 -26.21 -12.55
C SER A 194 -3.18 -24.77 -12.60
N GLU A 195 -4.03 -23.82 -12.25
CA GLU A 195 -3.74 -22.40 -12.24
C GLU A 195 -2.71 -22.07 -11.16
N ILE A 196 -2.86 -22.67 -9.97
CA ILE A 196 -1.92 -22.50 -8.85
C ILE A 196 -0.54 -23.09 -9.20
N LYS A 197 -0.49 -24.22 -9.92
CA LYS A 197 0.78 -24.76 -10.46
C LYS A 197 1.43 -23.80 -11.46
N ALA A 198 0.63 -23.12 -12.29
CA ALA A 198 1.15 -22.14 -13.25
C ALA A 198 1.72 -20.90 -12.53
N LEU A 199 1.03 -20.39 -11.51
CA LEU A 199 1.52 -19.27 -10.70
C LEU A 199 2.80 -19.65 -9.93
N LYS A 200 2.86 -20.86 -9.37
CA LYS A 200 4.07 -21.39 -8.75
C LYS A 200 5.24 -21.46 -9.72
N ALA A 201 5.04 -22.01 -10.92
CA ALA A 201 6.07 -22.10 -11.94
C ALA A 201 6.56 -20.72 -12.40
N GLN A 202 5.65 -19.74 -12.49
CA GLN A 202 5.98 -18.35 -12.80
C GLN A 202 6.85 -17.71 -11.71
N ALA A 203 6.52 -17.93 -10.43
CA ALA A 203 7.34 -17.46 -9.32
C ALA A 203 8.72 -18.12 -9.31
N GLU A 204 8.80 -19.44 -9.53
CA GLU A 204 10.06 -20.18 -9.63
C GLU A 204 10.95 -19.69 -10.78
N ALA A 205 10.36 -19.40 -11.93
CA ALA A 205 11.08 -18.88 -13.10
C ALA A 205 11.62 -17.46 -12.88
N ALA A 206 11.04 -16.69 -11.95
CA ALA A 206 11.47 -15.32 -11.66
C ALA A 206 12.59 -15.25 -10.61
N ILE A 207 12.84 -16.30 -9.81
CA ILE A 207 13.84 -16.30 -8.74
C ILE A 207 15.31 -16.20 -9.21
N PRO A 208 15.77 -16.82 -10.32
CA PRO A 208 17.18 -16.83 -10.72
C PRO A 208 17.81 -15.43 -10.83
N ASP A 209 19.12 -15.34 -10.58
CA ASP A 209 19.85 -14.07 -10.51
C ASP A 209 19.97 -13.38 -11.88
N GLU A 210 19.80 -14.13 -12.97
CA GLU A 210 19.86 -13.64 -14.34
C GLU A 210 18.58 -12.93 -14.79
N VAL A 211 17.48 -13.04 -14.03
CA VAL A 211 16.21 -12.39 -14.34
C VAL A 211 16.25 -10.93 -13.91
N SER A 212 15.79 -10.02 -14.79
CA SER A 212 15.79 -8.59 -14.49
C SER A 212 14.85 -8.26 -13.32
N ILE A 213 15.10 -7.16 -12.62
CA ILE A 213 14.24 -6.73 -11.51
C ILE A 213 12.84 -6.34 -11.98
N GLU A 214 12.74 -5.73 -13.15
CA GLU A 214 11.45 -5.40 -13.76
C GLU A 214 10.63 -6.68 -14.02
N ASP A 215 11.27 -7.73 -14.54
CA ASP A 215 10.63 -9.03 -14.75
C ASP A 215 10.27 -9.73 -13.42
N LYS A 216 11.12 -9.62 -12.40
CA LYS A 216 10.84 -10.13 -11.04
C LYS A 216 9.66 -9.42 -10.39
N GLN A 217 9.60 -8.09 -10.46
CA GLN A 217 8.49 -7.29 -9.92
C GLN A 217 7.19 -7.56 -10.67
N LYS A 218 7.27 -7.68 -11.99
CA LYS A 218 6.12 -8.06 -12.82
C LYS A 218 5.61 -9.45 -12.45
N ALA A 219 6.49 -10.44 -12.34
CA ALA A 219 6.12 -11.78 -11.92
C ALA A 219 5.49 -11.78 -10.52
N LEU A 220 6.09 -11.07 -9.55
CA LEU A 220 5.53 -10.93 -8.21
C LEU A 220 4.13 -10.30 -8.24
N TYR A 221 3.94 -9.23 -9.00
CA TYR A 221 2.64 -8.57 -9.16
C TYR A 221 1.57 -9.51 -9.75
N GLU A 222 1.93 -10.24 -10.81
CA GLU A 222 1.02 -11.14 -11.52
C GLU A 222 0.61 -12.36 -10.67
N ILE A 223 1.53 -12.91 -9.86
CA ILE A 223 1.21 -14.04 -8.98
C ILE A 223 0.40 -13.63 -7.75
N THR A 224 0.55 -12.39 -7.27
CA THR A 224 -0.28 -11.86 -6.17
C THR A 224 -1.63 -11.34 -6.65
N ASN A 225 -1.76 -11.00 -7.94
CA ASN A 225 -2.98 -10.46 -8.54
C ASN A 225 -3.35 -11.20 -9.83
N PRO A 226 -3.70 -12.51 -9.76
CA PRO A 226 -4.07 -13.24 -10.95
C PRO A 226 -5.35 -12.67 -11.57
N GLY A 227 -5.42 -12.65 -12.91
CA GLY A 227 -6.55 -12.07 -13.65
C GLY A 227 -7.88 -12.82 -13.52
N ASN A 228 -7.95 -13.87 -12.71
CA ASN A 228 -9.12 -14.69 -12.47
C ASN A 228 -9.67 -14.40 -11.05
N PRO A 229 -10.76 -13.61 -10.91
CA PRO A 229 -11.25 -13.18 -9.60
C PRO A 229 -11.61 -14.35 -8.65
N PRO A 230 -12.30 -15.43 -9.08
CA PRO A 230 -12.50 -16.63 -8.25
C PRO A 230 -11.21 -17.28 -7.72
N LEU A 231 -10.15 -17.32 -8.54
CA LEU A 231 -8.85 -17.83 -8.10
C LEU A 231 -8.21 -16.89 -7.08
N THR A 232 -8.30 -15.59 -7.30
CA THR A 232 -7.81 -14.58 -6.37
C THR A 232 -8.50 -14.69 -5.01
N GLU A 233 -9.83 -14.81 -4.97
CA GLU A 233 -10.60 -15.02 -3.74
C GLU A 233 -10.21 -16.32 -3.04
N PHE A 234 -10.04 -17.41 -3.79
CA PHE A 234 -9.62 -18.70 -3.25
C PHE A 234 -8.21 -18.64 -2.64
N LEU A 235 -7.24 -18.06 -3.34
CA LEU A 235 -5.87 -17.91 -2.88
C LEU A 235 -5.78 -16.98 -1.67
N GLN A 236 -6.56 -15.89 -1.64
CA GLN A 236 -6.68 -15.02 -0.47
C GLN A 236 -7.19 -15.79 0.74
N LYS A 237 -8.27 -16.57 0.58
CA LYS A 237 -8.79 -17.41 1.65
C LYS A 237 -7.76 -18.43 2.15
N LYS A 238 -7.08 -19.13 1.23
CA LYS A 238 -6.05 -20.11 1.58
C LYS A 238 -4.83 -19.47 2.26
N PHE A 239 -4.48 -18.24 1.90
CA PHE A 239 -3.40 -17.50 2.55
C PHE A 239 -3.71 -17.22 4.03
N THR A 240 -4.96 -16.89 4.35
CA THR A 240 -5.45 -16.71 5.74
C THR A 240 -5.57 -18.03 6.52
N GLU A 241 -5.78 -19.17 5.84
CA GLU A 241 -5.85 -20.47 6.50
C GLU A 241 -4.47 -21.08 6.80
N THR A 242 -3.43 -20.64 6.07
CA THR A 242 -2.11 -21.30 6.03
C THR A 242 -1.02 -20.51 6.76
N ASN A 243 -1.32 -19.27 7.15
CA ASN A 243 -0.52 -18.39 8.03
C ASN A 243 -1.41 -17.95 9.18
#